data_AF-A0A829PS54-F1
#
_entry.id   AF-A0A829PS54-F1
#
_cell.length_a   1.000
_cell.length_b   1.000
_cell.length_c   1.000
_cell.angle_alpha   90.00
_cell.angle_beta   90.00
_cell.angle_gamma   90.00
#
_symmetry.space_group_name_H-M   'P 1'
#
loop_
_entity.id
_entity.type
_entity.pdbx_description
1 polymer ?
#
loop_
_entity_poly.entity_id
_entity_poly.type
_entity_poly.pdbx_seq_one_letter_code
_entity_poly.pdbx_strand_id
1 'polypeptide(L)'
;MPWRRTVASGVNIALGTDVGGGDEWLLTRVLNDCFKVHMSEPGPAAVSLHPAELLFTATLAGARALDREDTFGNLDAGKEADFLAVVPDRWEPLANNLFHGIRSDDERLADEQTLFRLLMGLREPAISAVLVRGRDITGYLHSNH
;
A
#
# COMPACT_ATOMS: atom_id res chain seq x y z
N MET A 1 -18.18 3.60 2.64
CA MET A 1 -17.97 3.84 4.10
C MET A 1 -17.70 5.34 4.30
N PRO A 2 -18.30 6.02 5.29
CA PRO A 2 -18.15 7.47 5.46
C PRO A 2 -16.79 7.84 6.08
N TRP A 3 -15.73 7.89 5.25
CA TRP A 3 -14.32 7.99 5.67
C TRP A 3 -14.06 9.00 6.79
N ARG A 4 -14.43 10.27 6.57
CA ARG A 4 -14.19 11.36 7.52
C ARG A 4 -14.82 11.09 8.90
N ARG A 5 -16.03 10.54 8.91
CA ARG A 5 -16.74 10.23 10.16
C ARG A 5 -16.05 9.08 10.89
N THR A 6 -15.59 8.06 10.16
CA THR A 6 -14.90 6.93 10.78
C THR A 6 -13.54 7.34 11.32
N VAL A 7 -12.75 8.10 10.57
CA VAL A 7 -11.49 8.68 11.08
C VAL A 7 -11.74 9.51 12.35
N ALA A 8 -12.75 10.38 12.33
CA ALA A 8 -13.09 11.23 13.49
C ALA A 8 -13.51 10.45 14.74
N SER A 9 -14.00 9.21 14.59
CA SER A 9 -14.33 8.33 15.72
C SER A 9 -13.11 7.73 16.42
N GLY A 10 -11.92 7.83 15.83
CA GLY A 10 -10.68 7.30 16.40
C GLY A 10 -10.55 5.78 16.31
N VAL A 11 -11.41 5.10 15.54
CA VAL A 11 -11.26 3.66 15.30
C VAL A 11 -10.09 3.39 14.37
N ASN A 12 -9.40 2.26 14.59
CA ASN A 12 -8.36 1.80 13.67
C ASN A 12 -8.99 1.33 12.34
N ILE A 13 -8.49 1.83 11.22
CA ILE A 13 -8.98 1.51 9.88
C ILE A 13 -7.86 0.80 9.12
N ALA A 14 -8.10 -0.45 8.75
CA ALA A 14 -7.18 -1.28 7.97
C ALA A 14 -7.84 -1.76 6.68
N LEU A 15 -7.03 -2.00 5.65
CA LEU A 15 -7.51 -2.58 4.39
C LEU A 15 -7.48 -4.10 4.43
N GLY A 16 -8.48 -4.69 3.79
CA GLY A 16 -8.57 -6.11 3.50
C GLY A 16 -9.04 -6.30 2.07
N THR A 17 -8.58 -7.38 1.45
CA THR A 17 -8.95 -7.74 0.06
C THR A 17 -10.38 -8.25 -0.05
N ASP A 18 -10.88 -8.89 1.01
CA ASP A 18 -12.19 -9.57 1.03
C ASP A 18 -12.38 -10.54 -0.15
N VAL A 19 -11.35 -11.33 -0.46
CA VAL A 19 -11.36 -12.25 -1.61
C VAL A 19 -12.63 -13.11 -1.59
N GLY A 20 -13.37 -13.08 -2.71
CA GLY A 20 -14.69 -13.68 -2.87
C GLY A 20 -15.78 -12.61 -3.02
N GLY A 21 -15.71 -11.54 -2.23
CA GLY A 21 -16.45 -10.30 -2.45
C GLY A 21 -15.68 -9.29 -3.30
N GLY A 22 -14.37 -9.17 -3.03
CA GLY A 22 -13.38 -8.53 -3.87
C GLY A 22 -12.68 -9.50 -4.83
N ASP A 23 -12.11 -8.96 -5.90
CA ASP A 23 -11.47 -9.69 -7.00
C ASP A 23 -9.94 -9.55 -7.02
N GLU A 24 -9.35 -8.90 -6.02
CA GLU A 24 -7.91 -8.63 -5.96
C GLU A 24 -7.21 -9.27 -4.77
N TRP A 25 -6.03 -9.84 -5.04
CA TRP A 25 -5.13 -10.38 -4.02
C TRP A 25 -4.11 -9.34 -3.54
N LEU A 26 -3.71 -8.42 -4.42
CA LEU A 26 -2.64 -7.47 -4.14
C LEU A 26 -3.19 -6.23 -3.43
N LEU A 27 -2.68 -5.95 -2.23
CA LEU A 27 -3.18 -4.86 -1.39
C LEU A 27 -3.01 -3.46 -2.02
N THR A 28 -2.02 -3.25 -2.89
CA THR A 28 -1.90 -1.98 -3.64
C THR A 28 -3.02 -1.76 -4.65
N ARG A 29 -3.68 -2.82 -5.12
CA ARG A 29 -4.87 -2.70 -5.96
C ARG A 29 -6.08 -2.32 -5.13
N VAL A 30 -6.24 -2.95 -3.97
CA VAL A 30 -7.27 -2.57 -2.98
C VAL A 30 -7.10 -1.11 -2.53
N LEU A 31 -5.86 -0.66 -2.29
CA LEU A 31 -5.53 0.73 -1.99
C LEU A 31 -5.96 1.70 -3.09
N ASN A 32 -5.75 1.32 -4.35
CA ASN A 32 -6.14 2.11 -5.51
C ASN A 32 -7.66 2.27 -5.58
N ASP A 33 -8.40 1.19 -5.34
CA ASP A 33 -9.86 1.21 -5.32
C ASP A 33 -10.39 2.02 -4.12
N CYS A 34 -9.78 1.89 -2.94
CA CYS A 34 -10.07 2.71 -1.77
C CYS A 34 -9.92 4.21 -2.08
N PHE A 35 -8.79 4.61 -2.69
CA PHE A 35 -8.57 5.98 -3.10
C PHE A 35 -9.63 6.47 -4.09
N LYS A 36 -9.89 5.71 -5.15
CA LYS A 36 -10.87 6.06 -6.18
C LYS A 36 -12.28 6.21 -5.62
N VAL A 37 -12.72 5.26 -4.79
CA VAL A 37 -14.04 5.28 -4.16
C VAL A 37 -14.20 6.56 -3.35
N HIS A 38 -13.25 6.86 -2.46
CA HIS A 38 -13.36 8.04 -1.58
C HIS A 38 -13.15 9.37 -2.31
N MET A 39 -12.33 9.41 -3.36
CA MET A 39 -12.18 10.60 -4.20
C MET A 39 -13.44 10.88 -5.04
N SER A 40 -14.18 9.83 -5.42
CA SER A 40 -15.38 9.94 -6.27
C SER A 40 -16.68 10.21 -5.50
N GLU A 41 -16.63 10.24 -4.17
CA GLU A 41 -17.78 10.59 -3.33
C GLU A 41 -18.27 12.03 -3.65
N PRO A 42 -19.58 12.30 -3.61
CA PRO A 42 -20.12 13.61 -3.97
C PRO A 42 -19.88 14.67 -2.88
N GLY A 43 -19.56 15.89 -3.33
CA GLY A 43 -19.53 17.09 -2.49
C GLY A 43 -18.55 16.98 -1.32
N PRO A 44 -18.96 17.32 -0.08
CA PRO A 44 -18.05 17.33 1.07
C PRO A 44 -17.60 15.94 1.52
N ALA A 45 -18.22 14.87 1.00
CA ALA A 45 -17.81 13.50 1.26
C ALA A 45 -16.56 13.09 0.46
N ALA A 46 -16.23 13.79 -0.62
CA ALA A 46 -15.00 13.57 -1.38
C ALA A 46 -13.76 13.75 -0.48
N VAL A 47 -12.85 12.77 -0.55
CA VAL A 47 -11.58 12.81 0.16
C VAL A 47 -10.46 12.33 -0.77
N SER A 48 -9.50 13.21 -1.01
CA SER A 48 -8.20 12.80 -1.55
C SER A 48 -7.35 12.29 -0.39
N LEU A 49 -7.32 10.96 -0.22
CA LEU A 49 -6.54 10.33 0.85
C LEU A 49 -5.06 10.61 0.65
N HIS A 50 -4.37 10.95 1.74
CA HIS A 50 -2.94 11.18 1.69
C HIS A 50 -2.21 9.85 1.43
N PRO A 51 -1.16 9.81 0.58
CA PRO A 51 -0.46 8.55 0.27
C PRO A 51 0.12 7.84 1.51
N ALA A 52 0.54 8.60 2.52
CA ALA A 52 1.00 8.02 3.79
C ALA A 52 -0.15 7.37 4.60
N GLU A 53 -1.36 7.95 4.57
CA GLU A 53 -2.54 7.34 5.21
C GLU A 53 -2.92 6.04 4.51
N LEU A 54 -2.89 6.04 3.18
CA LEU A 54 -3.07 4.85 2.36
C LEU A 54 -2.05 3.77 2.75
N LEU A 55 -0.75 4.06 2.72
CA LEU A 55 0.28 3.10 3.13
C LEU A 55 0.06 2.57 4.55
N PHE A 56 -0.27 3.45 5.49
CA PHE A 56 -0.55 3.09 6.88
C PHE A 56 -1.70 2.08 6.99
N THR A 57 -2.80 2.30 6.27
CA THR A 57 -3.98 1.40 6.29
C THR A 57 -3.67 0.00 5.76
N ALA A 58 -2.68 -0.12 4.88
CA ALA A 58 -2.24 -1.38 4.28
C ALA A 58 -1.09 -2.07 5.04
N THR A 59 -0.55 -1.45 6.10
CA THR A 59 0.62 -1.96 6.82
C THR A 59 0.36 -1.96 8.33
N LEU A 60 0.83 -0.94 9.04
CA LEU A 60 0.76 -0.85 10.50
C LEU A 60 -0.67 -0.86 11.04
N ALA A 61 -1.64 -0.29 10.32
CA ALA A 61 -3.05 -0.37 10.71
C ALA A 61 -3.59 -1.80 10.66
N GLY A 62 -3.14 -2.61 9.70
CA GLY A 62 -3.48 -4.04 9.62
C GLY A 62 -2.90 -4.81 10.80
N ALA A 63 -1.64 -4.53 11.15
CA ALA A 63 -1.01 -5.10 12.34
C ALA A 63 -1.76 -4.72 13.64
N ARG A 64 -2.18 -3.45 13.77
CA ARG A 64 -3.06 -2.95 14.84
C ARG A 64 -4.38 -3.70 14.92
N ALA A 65 -5.05 -3.88 13.78
CA ALA A 65 -6.33 -4.59 13.73
C ALA A 65 -6.21 -6.05 14.20
N LEU A 66 -5.02 -6.63 14.09
CA LEU A 66 -4.71 -8.00 14.50
C LEU A 66 -4.07 -8.10 15.89
N ASP A 67 -3.89 -6.98 16.61
CA ASP A 67 -3.18 -6.93 17.91
C ASP A 67 -1.71 -7.38 17.80
N ARG A 68 -1.06 -7.04 16.69
CA ARG A 68 0.32 -7.45 16.34
C ARG A 68 1.22 -6.30 15.94
N GLU A 69 0.85 -5.07 16.27
CA GLU A 69 1.64 -3.88 15.90
C GLU A 69 3.04 -3.89 16.51
N ASP A 70 3.24 -4.54 17.66
CA ASP A 70 4.55 -4.75 18.28
C ASP A 70 5.37 -5.85 17.60
N THR A 71 4.78 -6.63 16.68
CA THR A 71 5.49 -7.71 15.97
C THR A 71 5.84 -7.36 14.53
N PHE A 72 4.94 -6.74 13.76
CA PHE A 72 5.15 -6.42 12.34
C PHE A 72 4.38 -5.17 11.90
N GLY A 73 4.53 -4.78 10.63
CA GLY A 73 3.77 -3.69 10.01
C GLY A 73 4.54 -2.40 9.79
N ASN A 74 5.78 -2.30 10.29
CA ASN A 74 6.74 -1.25 9.93
C ASN A 74 8.19 -1.77 10.10
N LEU A 75 9.18 -0.90 9.92
CA LEU A 75 10.61 -1.25 9.94
C LEU A 75 11.33 -0.89 11.26
N ASP A 76 10.59 -0.75 12.35
CA ASP A 76 11.20 -0.43 13.65
C ASP A 76 12.07 -1.59 14.16
N ALA A 77 13.17 -1.25 14.84
CA ALA A 77 14.06 -2.24 15.43
C ALA A 77 13.32 -3.12 16.45
N GLY A 78 13.52 -4.44 16.35
CA GLY A 78 12.88 -5.43 17.22
C GLY A 78 11.65 -6.12 16.61
N LYS A 79 11.13 -5.62 15.47
CA LYS A 79 10.02 -6.27 14.75
C LYS A 79 10.50 -7.34 13.76
N GLU A 80 9.58 -8.22 13.37
CA GLU A 80 9.80 -9.22 12.33
C GLU A 80 10.06 -8.52 10.98
N ALA A 81 11.09 -8.99 10.28
CA ALA A 81 11.51 -8.46 8.98
C ALA A 81 10.62 -8.98 7.84
N ASP A 82 9.39 -8.49 7.81
CA ASP A 82 8.37 -8.80 6.79
C ASP A 82 8.23 -7.61 5.82
N PHE A 83 8.75 -7.76 4.60
CA PHE A 83 8.67 -6.70 3.60
C PHE A 83 8.81 -7.21 2.16
N LEU A 84 8.40 -6.36 1.23
CA LEU A 84 8.52 -6.58 -0.20
C LEU A 84 9.72 -5.80 -0.74
N ALA A 85 10.58 -6.44 -1.52
CA ALA A 85 11.56 -5.74 -2.33
C ALA A 85 10.95 -5.41 -3.70
N VAL A 86 10.87 -4.13 -4.05
CA VAL A 86 10.27 -3.67 -5.31
C VAL A 86 11.36 -3.24 -6.28
N VAL A 87 11.33 -3.78 -7.51
CA VAL A 87 12.17 -3.36 -8.63
C VAL A 87 11.26 -2.80 -9.72
N PRO A 88 11.13 -1.46 -9.83
CA PRO A 88 10.21 -0.83 -10.77
C PRO A 88 10.37 -1.30 -12.22
N ASP A 89 11.62 -1.54 -12.65
CA ASP A 89 11.94 -1.92 -14.04
C ASP A 89 11.33 -3.26 -14.48
N ARG A 90 10.94 -4.13 -13.54
CA ARG A 90 10.23 -5.37 -13.87
C ARG A 90 8.77 -5.13 -14.30
N TRP A 91 8.27 -3.92 -14.16
CA TRP A 91 6.96 -3.49 -14.64
C TRP A 91 7.07 -2.09 -15.25
N GLU A 92 7.27 -2.03 -16.56
CA GLU A 92 7.52 -0.80 -17.33
C GLU A 92 6.56 0.36 -16.97
N PRO A 93 5.23 0.16 -16.81
CA PRO A 93 4.34 1.25 -16.42
C PRO A 93 4.66 1.87 -15.05
N LEU A 94 5.15 1.09 -14.08
CA LEU A 94 5.58 1.63 -12.79
C LEU A 94 6.89 2.38 -12.92
N ALA A 95 7.88 1.80 -13.61
CA ALA A 95 9.16 2.47 -13.88
C ALA A 95 8.94 3.83 -14.56
N ASN A 96 8.12 3.88 -15.60
CA ASN A 96 7.79 5.11 -16.32
C ASN A 96 7.18 6.18 -15.39
N ASN A 97 6.22 5.80 -14.54
CA ASN A 97 5.61 6.75 -13.61
C ASN A 97 6.60 7.25 -12.56
N LEU A 98 7.45 6.38 -12.01
CA LEU A 98 8.39 6.74 -10.96
C LEU A 98 9.56 7.59 -11.48
N PHE A 99 10.15 7.22 -12.63
CA PHE A 99 11.39 7.81 -13.13
C PHE A 99 11.18 8.94 -14.15
N HIS A 100 10.03 8.96 -14.83
CA HIS A 100 9.74 9.97 -15.86
C HIS A 100 8.55 10.87 -15.51
N GLY A 101 7.89 10.65 -14.36
CA GLY A 101 6.84 11.52 -13.87
C GLY A 101 7.37 12.87 -13.36
N ILE A 102 6.63 13.95 -13.63
CA ILE A 102 6.96 15.32 -13.18
C ILE A 102 7.21 15.33 -11.67
N ARG A 103 8.40 15.74 -11.22
CA ARG A 103 8.73 15.81 -9.79
C ARG A 103 8.72 17.26 -9.33
N SER A 104 8.17 17.51 -8.14
CA SER A 104 8.24 18.82 -7.50
C SER A 104 9.68 19.15 -7.05
N ASP A 105 10.07 20.43 -7.05
CA ASP A 105 11.31 20.90 -6.42
C ASP A 105 11.21 20.90 -4.89
N ASP A 106 9.99 20.97 -4.35
CA ASP A 106 9.73 20.73 -2.92
C ASP A 106 9.90 19.24 -2.60
N GLU A 107 10.90 18.92 -1.78
CA GLU A 107 11.29 17.54 -1.44
C GLU A 107 10.15 16.74 -0.82
N ARG A 108 9.40 17.33 0.12
CA ARG A 108 8.31 16.65 0.82
C ARG A 108 7.20 16.28 -0.16
N LEU A 109 6.79 17.21 -1.01
CA LEU A 109 5.79 16.94 -2.05
C LEU A 109 6.32 15.91 -3.06
N ALA A 110 7.62 15.94 -3.38
CA ALA A 110 8.23 14.98 -4.28
C ALA A 110 8.20 13.55 -3.71
N ASP A 111 8.39 13.38 -2.41
CA ASP A 111 8.27 12.10 -1.72
C ASP A 111 6.82 11.62 -1.67
N GLU A 112 5.87 12.51 -1.38
CA GLU A 112 4.43 12.21 -1.45
C GLU A 112 4.01 11.76 -2.85
N GLN A 113 4.50 12.43 -3.90
CA GLN A 113 4.27 12.05 -5.30
C GLN A 113 4.88 10.67 -5.61
N THR A 114 6.08 10.39 -5.12
CA THR A 114 6.76 9.10 -5.30
C THR A 114 5.97 7.98 -4.66
N LEU A 115 5.57 8.16 -3.40
CA LEU A 115 4.76 7.19 -2.67
C LEU A 115 3.41 6.97 -3.36
N PHE A 116 2.72 8.05 -3.75
CA PHE A 116 1.45 7.94 -4.45
C PHE A 116 1.56 7.13 -5.75
N ARG A 117 2.58 7.41 -6.57
CA ARG A 117 2.86 6.67 -7.82
C ARG A 117 3.16 5.20 -7.56
N LEU A 118 3.96 4.92 -6.54
CA LEU A 118 4.23 3.55 -6.12
C LEU A 118 2.95 2.81 -5.75
N LEU A 119 2.14 3.38 -4.84
CA LEU A 119 0.91 2.74 -4.38
C LEU A 119 -0.11 2.54 -5.50
N MET A 120 -0.25 3.50 -6.42
CA MET A 120 -1.19 3.39 -7.53
C MET A 120 -0.70 2.45 -8.65
N GLY A 121 0.60 2.44 -8.91
CA GLY A 121 1.23 1.76 -10.04
C GLY A 121 1.78 0.37 -9.74
N LEU A 122 2.01 0.01 -8.46
CA LEU A 122 2.62 -1.27 -8.11
C LEU A 122 1.74 -2.44 -8.57
N ARG A 123 2.39 -3.37 -9.27
CA ARG A 123 1.83 -4.65 -9.71
C ARG A 123 2.80 -5.77 -9.33
N GLU A 124 2.28 -6.99 -9.26
CA GLU A 124 3.03 -8.18 -8.87
C GLU A 124 4.36 -8.36 -9.63
N PRO A 125 4.48 -8.11 -10.96
CA PRO A 125 5.77 -8.25 -11.65
C PRO A 125 6.89 -7.38 -11.09
N ALA A 126 6.58 -6.23 -10.47
CA ALA A 126 7.55 -5.35 -9.83
C ALA A 126 7.99 -5.82 -8.44
N ILE A 127 7.30 -6.79 -7.84
CA ILE A 127 7.70 -7.40 -6.58
C ILE A 127 8.81 -8.40 -6.89
N SER A 128 10.04 -7.99 -6.56
CA SER A 128 11.24 -8.76 -6.84
C SER A 128 11.55 -9.80 -5.79
N ALA A 129 11.22 -9.52 -4.53
CA ALA A 129 11.32 -10.47 -3.45
C ALA A 129 10.23 -10.28 -2.40
N VAL A 130 9.83 -11.37 -1.76
CA VAL A 130 8.95 -11.39 -0.59
C VAL A 130 9.77 -11.95 0.57
N LEU A 131 10.01 -11.12 1.59
CA LEU A 131 10.71 -11.53 2.79
C LEU A 131 9.71 -11.72 3.92
N VAL A 132 9.80 -12.88 4.58
CA VAL A 132 9.05 -13.20 5.80
C VAL A 132 10.04 -13.59 6.88
N ARG A 133 10.07 -12.84 7.97
CA ARG A 133 11.01 -12.95 9.09
C ARG A 133 12.46 -12.95 8.60
N GLY A 134 12.74 -12.09 7.61
CA GLY A 134 14.05 -11.95 6.98
C GLY A 134 14.45 -13.10 6.04
N ARG A 135 13.56 -14.07 5.78
CA ARG A 135 13.80 -15.15 4.81
C ARG A 135 13.14 -14.80 3.50
N ASP A 136 13.90 -14.85 2.41
CA ASP A 136 13.35 -14.74 1.05
C ASP A 136 12.54 -16.00 0.71
N ILE A 137 11.24 -15.83 0.48
CA ILE A 137 10.30 -16.90 0.13
C ILE A 137 9.78 -16.78 -1.31
N THR A 138 10.38 -15.91 -2.13
CA THR A 138 9.92 -15.62 -3.50
C THR A 138 9.85 -16.88 -4.36
N GLY A 139 10.74 -17.85 -4.13
CA GLY A 139 10.72 -19.14 -4.82
C GLY A 139 9.41 -19.93 -4.67
N TYR A 140 8.65 -19.72 -3.58
CA TYR A 140 7.35 -20.35 -3.38
C TYR A 140 6.27 -19.84 -4.36
N LEU A 141 6.46 -18.66 -4.97
CA LEU A 141 5.58 -18.13 -6.02
C LEU A 141 5.79 -18.83 -7.37
N HIS A 142 6.95 -19.48 -7.57
CA HIS A 142 7.33 -20.13 -8.82
C HIS A 142 7.32 -21.65 -8.75
N SER A 143 7.16 -22.24 -7.55
CA SER A 143 7.26 -23.69 -7.32
C SER A 143 5.95 -24.47 -7.52
N ASN A 144 4.97 -23.92 -8.23
CA ASN A 144 3.76 -24.64 -8.64
C ASN A 144 3.49 -24.46 -10.13
N HIS A 145 4.29 -25.15 -10.95
CA HIS A 145 3.90 -25.76 -12.23
C HIS A 145 4.82 -26.95 -12.51
#